data_AF-A0A089I4L2-F1
#
_entry.id   AF-A0A089I4L2-F1
#
_cell.length_a   1.000
_cell.length_b   1.000
_cell.length_c   1.000
_cell.angle_alpha   90.00
_cell.angle_beta   90.00
_cell.angle_gamma   90.00
#
_symmetry.space_group_name_H-M   'P 1'
#
loop_
_entity.id
_entity.type
_entity.pdbx_description
1 polymer ?
#
loop_
_entity_poly.entity_id
_entity_poly.type
_entity_poly.pdbx_seq_one_letter_code
_entity_poly.pdbx_strand_id
1 'polypeptide(L)'
;MVKSGTAFVPASLLEEAGLRVAWDKADLRAKYVGWEKTVVVTVGSKTAVLDGKTVQLGGAPFRYKEQLYLPARFVVQALEGQTVSWDAAHAVYTAKGLGTFASINATFEGITYSVVKESGKLYAAKGPGKPQLIAKLGSKLYEMVEFKFQKTPGGLIHLTLSDIYGEPHINNAWYTLVIKNGVVIRQASVGYYKRFGNNVVMYGNNLVLTDGKILRLIEDGTGKVKETLDLAKLGGEDDNYLVEGIDDDFLLIRPNQKGLLMFIDRKTGGKTLLYKELLNQEQQQYAETNDVPYYGDELKFIKREGNTLQFKLGREDQIYNYRMNEY
;
A
#
# COMPACT_ATOMS: atom_id res chain seq x y z
N MET A 1 -9.01 16.06 31.42
CA MET A 1 -9.05 17.11 32.48
C MET A 1 -10.45 17.71 32.54
N VAL A 2 -10.90 18.21 33.68
CA VAL A 2 -12.18 18.95 33.79
C VAL A 2 -11.89 20.39 34.19
N LYS A 3 -12.47 21.35 33.47
CA LYS A 3 -12.36 22.79 33.79
C LYS A 3 -13.73 23.44 33.62
N SER A 4 -14.22 24.10 34.67
CA SER A 4 -15.51 24.80 34.68
C SER A 4 -16.67 23.92 34.17
N GLY A 5 -16.74 22.67 34.63
CA GLY A 5 -17.79 21.71 34.25
C GLY A 5 -17.65 21.11 32.84
N THR A 6 -16.60 21.45 32.08
CA THR A 6 -16.33 20.90 30.76
C THR A 6 -15.17 19.92 30.81
N ALA A 7 -15.36 18.73 30.24
CA ALA A 7 -14.30 17.75 30.04
C ALA A 7 -13.44 18.14 28.81
N PHE A 8 -12.13 18.08 28.97
CA PHE A 8 -11.13 18.38 27.94
C PHE A 8 -10.21 17.20 27.72
N VAL A 9 -9.86 16.99 26.45
CA VAL A 9 -8.94 15.96 25.97
C VAL A 9 -7.81 16.60 25.15
N PRO A 10 -6.65 15.95 25.04
CA PRO A 10 -5.58 16.40 24.16
C PRO A 10 -6.06 16.47 22.70
N ALA A 11 -5.66 17.51 21.99
CA ALA A 11 -5.96 17.66 20.57
C ALA A 11 -5.23 16.62 19.69
N SER A 12 -4.23 15.91 20.24
CA SER A 12 -3.52 14.81 19.56
C SER A 12 -4.46 13.70 19.10
N LEU A 13 -5.64 13.54 19.74
CA LEU A 13 -6.67 12.60 19.28
C LEU A 13 -7.14 12.88 17.84
N LEU A 14 -7.09 14.15 17.38
CA LEU A 14 -7.37 14.49 15.98
C LEU A 14 -6.25 13.99 15.06
N GLU A 15 -5.00 14.03 15.53
CA GLU A 15 -3.84 13.53 14.78
C GLU A 15 -3.85 11.99 14.72
N GLU A 16 -4.19 11.33 15.84
CA GLU A 16 -4.41 9.89 15.92
C GLU A 16 -5.55 9.43 14.97
N ALA A 17 -6.56 10.28 14.78
CA ALA A 17 -7.61 10.07 13.78
C ALA A 17 -7.18 10.40 12.34
N GLY A 18 -5.90 10.68 12.11
CA GLY A 18 -5.32 10.88 10.77
C GLY A 18 -5.38 12.30 10.22
N LEU A 19 -5.68 13.31 11.03
CA LEU A 19 -5.60 14.71 10.62
C LEU A 19 -4.18 15.26 10.83
N ARG A 20 -3.68 16.05 9.88
CA ARG A 20 -2.39 16.75 10.00
C ARG A 20 -2.61 18.15 10.56
N VAL A 21 -1.82 18.56 11.55
CA VAL A 21 -1.93 19.88 12.18
C VAL A 21 -0.96 20.90 11.58
N ALA A 22 -1.44 22.11 11.35
CA ALA A 22 -0.64 23.31 11.15
C ALA A 22 -0.93 24.29 12.29
N TRP A 23 0.10 24.68 13.03
CA TRP A 23 0.00 25.62 14.16
C TRP A 23 0.47 27.01 13.76
N ASP A 24 -0.41 28.00 13.93
CA ASP A 24 -0.10 29.42 13.81
C ASP A 24 0.11 30.01 15.21
N LYS A 25 1.34 30.46 15.47
CA LYS A 25 1.73 31.04 16.77
C LYS A 25 1.17 32.44 16.98
N ALA A 26 1.02 33.25 15.92
CA ALA A 26 0.58 34.64 16.04
C ALA A 26 -0.90 34.70 16.43
N ASP A 27 -1.71 33.88 15.77
CA ASP A 27 -3.17 33.82 15.99
C ASP A 27 -3.57 32.80 17.07
N LEU A 28 -2.61 32.10 17.68
CA LEU A 28 -2.83 30.99 18.62
C LEU A 28 -3.83 29.97 18.06
N ARG A 29 -3.66 29.61 16.79
CA ARG A 29 -4.65 28.89 15.98
C ARG A 29 -4.07 27.57 15.48
N ALA A 30 -4.81 26.48 15.69
CA ALA A 30 -4.50 25.18 15.10
C ALA A 30 -5.48 24.87 13.96
N LYS A 31 -4.94 24.47 12.81
CA LYS A 31 -5.71 23.95 11.67
C LYS A 31 -5.34 22.49 11.43
N TYR A 32 -6.30 21.60 11.66
CA TYR A 32 -6.20 20.17 11.37
C TYR A 32 -6.87 19.87 10.03
N VAL A 33 -6.20 19.09 9.18
CA VAL A 33 -6.71 18.72 7.85
C VAL A 33 -6.52 17.22 7.63
N GLY A 34 -7.58 16.53 7.23
CA GLY A 34 -7.59 15.12 6.83
C GLY A 34 -8.40 14.92 5.54
N TRP A 35 -8.71 13.67 5.22
CA TRP A 35 -9.59 13.34 4.09
C TRP A 35 -10.95 14.00 4.23
N GLU A 36 -11.26 14.97 3.36
CA GLU A 36 -12.50 15.77 3.37
C GLU A 36 -12.85 16.40 4.73
N LYS A 37 -11.84 16.57 5.61
CA LYS A 37 -12.03 17.01 6.99
C LYS A 37 -11.18 18.22 7.32
N THR A 38 -11.78 19.25 7.90
CA THR A 38 -11.05 20.43 8.40
C THR A 38 -11.57 20.87 9.75
N VAL A 39 -10.66 20.99 10.72
CA VAL A 39 -10.96 21.49 12.07
C VAL A 39 -10.05 22.68 12.35
N VAL A 40 -10.63 23.83 12.67
CA VAL A 40 -9.89 25.03 13.04
C VAL A 40 -10.31 25.48 14.42
N VAL A 41 -9.34 25.58 15.32
CA VAL A 41 -9.54 26.00 16.71
C VAL A 41 -8.58 27.12 17.07
N THR A 42 -9.04 28.06 17.88
CA THR A 42 -8.25 29.18 18.40
C THR A 42 -8.26 29.13 19.92
N VAL A 43 -7.10 29.27 20.55
CA VAL A 43 -6.97 29.29 22.02
C VAL A 43 -7.80 30.43 22.59
N GLY A 44 -8.54 30.17 23.66
CA GLY A 44 -9.40 31.14 24.33
C GLY A 44 -10.76 31.39 23.65
N SER A 45 -10.95 30.97 22.40
CA SER A 45 -12.22 31.14 21.69
C SER A 45 -13.26 30.10 22.11
N LYS A 46 -14.54 30.50 22.23
CA LYS A 46 -15.65 29.56 22.48
C LYS A 46 -16.24 28.97 21.19
N THR A 47 -15.70 29.35 20.03
CA THR A 47 -16.13 28.85 18.72
C THR A 47 -14.98 28.23 17.95
N ALA A 48 -15.29 27.28 17.09
CA ALA A 48 -14.38 26.68 16.12
C ALA A 48 -14.99 26.68 14.73
N VAL A 49 -14.18 26.41 13.70
CA VAL A 49 -14.67 26.12 12.35
C VAL A 49 -14.49 24.64 12.06
N LEU A 50 -15.58 23.92 11.88
CA LEU A 50 -15.62 22.50 11.50
C LEU A 50 -16.20 22.41 10.09
N ASP A 51 -15.41 21.90 9.15
CA ASP A 51 -15.80 21.71 7.74
C ASP A 51 -16.40 22.98 7.11
N GLY A 52 -15.76 24.12 7.40
CA GLY A 52 -16.16 25.45 6.93
C GLY A 52 -17.31 26.10 7.71
N LYS A 53 -17.90 25.41 8.70
CA LYS A 53 -19.02 25.92 9.50
C LYS A 53 -18.57 26.31 10.90
N THR A 54 -19.02 27.46 11.38
CA THR A 54 -18.78 27.88 12.78
C THR A 54 -19.62 27.05 13.74
N VAL A 55 -18.99 26.49 14.77
CA VAL A 55 -19.63 25.68 15.82
C VAL A 55 -19.24 26.17 17.21
N GLN A 56 -20.13 25.98 18.18
CA GLN A 56 -19.89 26.31 19.60
C GLN A 56 -19.16 25.16 20.30
N LEU A 57 -18.15 25.49 21.10
CA LEU A 57 -17.28 24.51 21.76
C LEU A 57 -17.72 24.12 23.18
N GLY A 58 -18.56 24.94 23.83
CA GLY A 58 -18.97 24.77 25.23
C GLY A 58 -17.87 25.11 26.26
N GLY A 59 -16.60 25.03 25.87
CA GLY A 59 -15.45 25.50 26.64
C GLY A 59 -14.35 26.03 25.73
N ALA A 60 -13.57 27.01 26.21
CA ALA A 60 -12.48 27.60 25.43
C ALA A 60 -11.26 26.66 25.40
N PRO A 61 -10.69 26.34 24.22
CA PRO A 61 -9.42 25.64 24.09
C PRO A 61 -8.31 26.34 24.86
N PHE A 62 -7.40 25.58 25.44
CA PHE A 62 -6.27 26.11 26.18
C PHE A 62 -5.02 25.24 25.98
N ARG A 63 -3.84 25.83 26.23
CA ARG A 63 -2.58 25.09 26.26
C ARG A 63 -2.23 24.73 27.71
N TYR A 64 -1.77 23.51 27.92
CA TYR A 64 -1.25 23.03 29.20
C TYR A 64 -0.10 22.06 28.94
N LYS A 65 1.07 22.32 29.54
CA LYS A 65 2.31 21.54 29.32
C LYS A 65 2.58 21.32 27.82
N GLU A 66 2.62 22.42 27.06
CA GLU A 66 2.79 22.46 25.61
C GLU A 66 1.71 21.79 24.73
N GLN A 67 0.77 21.03 25.31
CA GLN A 67 -0.32 20.40 24.58
C GLN A 67 -1.54 21.31 24.48
N LEU A 68 -2.23 21.26 23.33
CA LEU A 68 -3.54 21.88 23.15
C LEU A 68 -4.63 20.95 23.68
N TYR A 69 -5.55 21.50 24.47
CA TYR A 69 -6.71 20.79 25.01
C TYR A 69 -8.00 21.35 24.40
N LEU A 70 -8.86 20.44 23.95
CA LEU A 70 -10.15 20.74 23.33
C LEU A 70 -11.29 20.13 24.15
N PRO A 71 -12.50 20.74 24.15
CA PRO A 71 -13.67 20.12 24.76
C PRO A 71 -13.94 18.73 24.17
N ALA A 72 -14.11 17.72 25.02
CA ALA A 72 -14.27 16.33 24.61
C ALA A 72 -15.45 16.13 23.65
N ARG A 73 -16.59 16.78 23.94
CA ARG A 73 -17.78 16.76 23.06
C ARG A 73 -17.48 17.27 21.65
N PHE A 74 -16.68 18.34 21.56
CA PHE A 74 -16.27 18.88 20.27
C PHE A 74 -15.35 17.92 19.52
N VAL A 75 -14.39 17.28 20.20
CA VAL A 75 -13.52 16.28 19.56
C VAL A 75 -14.35 15.10 19.05
N VAL A 76 -15.32 14.61 19.83
CA VAL A 76 -16.24 13.54 19.37
C VAL A 76 -17.07 13.98 18.16
N GLN A 77 -17.61 15.20 18.17
CA GLN A 77 -18.35 15.76 17.03
C GLN A 77 -17.45 15.91 15.80
N ALA A 78 -16.24 16.44 15.98
CA ALA A 78 -15.26 16.62 14.92
C ALA A 78 -14.84 15.27 14.34
N LEU A 79 -14.80 14.21 15.14
CA LEU A 79 -14.53 12.85 14.66
C LEU A 79 -15.80 12.07 14.31
N GLU A 80 -16.95 12.72 14.15
CA GLU A 80 -18.22 12.09 13.72
C GLU A 80 -18.69 10.94 14.61
N GLY A 81 -18.21 10.89 15.85
CA GLY A 81 -18.56 9.86 16.82
C GLY A 81 -19.79 10.20 17.64
N GLN A 82 -20.10 9.27 18.55
CA GLN A 82 -21.22 9.37 19.47
C GLN A 82 -20.71 9.37 20.91
N THR A 83 -21.22 10.31 21.71
CA THR A 83 -20.99 10.29 23.16
C THR A 83 -21.82 9.19 23.79
N VAL A 84 -21.20 8.39 24.65
CA VAL A 84 -21.83 7.23 25.30
C VAL A 84 -22.16 7.56 26.76
N SER A 85 -21.18 8.08 27.52
CA SER A 85 -21.36 8.37 28.94
C SER A 85 -20.32 9.36 29.47
N TRP A 86 -20.62 9.92 30.63
CA TRP A 86 -19.71 10.70 31.45
C TRP A 86 -19.76 10.18 32.89
N ASP A 87 -18.62 9.72 33.39
CA ASP A 87 -18.43 9.40 34.80
C ASP A 87 -17.78 10.60 35.49
N ALA A 88 -18.59 11.33 36.27
CA ALA A 88 -18.13 12.51 36.99
C ALA A 88 -17.18 12.17 38.15
N ALA A 89 -17.33 11.01 38.77
CA ALA A 89 -16.54 10.61 39.93
C ALA A 89 -15.09 10.30 39.53
N HIS A 90 -14.90 9.67 38.36
CA HIS A 90 -13.58 9.29 37.85
C HIS A 90 -13.07 10.19 36.72
N ALA A 91 -13.85 11.21 36.35
CA ALA A 91 -13.58 12.10 35.23
C ALA A 91 -13.37 11.36 33.89
N VAL A 92 -14.11 10.27 33.66
CA VAL A 92 -14.01 9.43 32.47
C VAL A 92 -15.09 9.80 31.46
N TYR A 93 -14.66 10.14 30.25
CA TYR A 93 -15.54 10.44 29.13
C TYR A 93 -15.49 9.30 28.12
N THR A 94 -16.63 8.68 27.81
CA THR A 94 -16.69 7.55 26.87
C THR A 94 -17.41 7.95 25.58
N ALA A 95 -16.79 7.64 24.45
CA ALA A 95 -17.34 7.83 23.12
C ALA A 95 -17.11 6.59 22.26
N LYS A 96 -17.93 6.42 21.22
CA LYS A 96 -17.83 5.31 20.26
C LYS A 96 -17.97 5.80 18.83
N GLY A 97 -17.50 4.99 17.88
CA GLY A 97 -17.64 5.27 16.46
C GLY A 97 -16.87 6.51 16.02
N LEU A 98 -15.73 6.80 16.64
CA LEU A 98 -14.86 7.89 16.20
C LEU A 98 -14.31 7.53 14.80
N GLY A 99 -14.59 8.39 13.84
CA GLY A 99 -14.10 8.27 12.48
C GLY A 99 -12.61 8.57 12.38
N THR A 100 -12.00 7.99 11.35
CA THR A 100 -10.63 8.28 10.92
C THR A 100 -10.65 8.91 9.54
N PHE A 101 -9.80 9.90 9.35
CA PHE A 101 -9.70 10.71 8.13
C PHE A 101 -8.30 10.56 7.51
N ALA A 102 -7.59 9.48 7.86
CA ALA A 102 -6.28 9.18 7.34
C ALA A 102 -6.32 8.90 5.83
N SER A 103 -5.52 9.65 5.08
CA SER A 103 -5.31 9.44 3.65
C SER A 103 -3.85 9.65 3.27
N ILE A 104 -3.44 8.89 2.25
CA ILE A 104 -2.13 9.03 1.61
C ILE A 104 -2.35 9.49 0.19
N ASN A 105 -1.55 10.48 -0.22
CA ASN A 105 -1.71 11.17 -1.49
C ASN A 105 -0.42 11.05 -2.29
N ALA A 106 -0.55 10.93 -3.61
CA ALA A 106 0.55 11.07 -4.56
C ALA A 106 0.07 11.82 -5.80
N THR A 107 0.94 12.61 -6.42
CA THR A 107 0.60 13.34 -7.64
C THR A 107 1.39 12.78 -8.81
N PHE A 108 0.70 12.46 -9.91
CA PHE A 108 1.29 11.97 -11.14
C PHE A 108 0.64 12.67 -12.34
N GLU A 109 1.45 13.26 -13.22
CA GLU A 109 1.00 14.03 -14.40
C GLU A 109 -0.10 15.07 -14.09
N GLY A 110 0.02 15.77 -12.96
CA GLY A 110 -0.93 16.82 -12.54
C GLY A 110 -2.26 16.29 -11.96
N ILE A 111 -2.39 14.98 -11.76
CA ILE A 111 -3.52 14.35 -11.09
C ILE A 111 -3.08 13.93 -9.69
N THR A 112 -3.81 14.36 -8.67
CA THR A 112 -3.62 13.90 -7.29
C THR A 112 -4.47 12.66 -7.06
N TYR A 113 -3.80 11.58 -6.68
CA TYR A 113 -4.39 10.32 -6.26
C TYR A 113 -4.41 10.27 -4.74
N SER A 114 -5.52 9.87 -4.16
CA SER A 114 -5.74 9.83 -2.72
C SER A 114 -6.36 8.51 -2.32
N VAL A 115 -5.67 7.74 -1.47
CA VAL A 115 -6.23 6.52 -0.87
C VAL A 115 -6.67 6.81 0.55
N VAL A 116 -7.94 6.54 0.86
CA VAL A 116 -8.50 6.62 2.21
C VAL A 116 -8.19 5.32 2.92
N LYS A 117 -7.32 5.37 3.94
CA LYS A 117 -6.75 4.17 4.58
C LYS A 117 -7.82 3.24 5.13
N GLU A 118 -8.81 3.77 5.84
CA GLU A 118 -9.86 2.96 6.48
C GLU A 118 -10.74 2.19 5.49
N SER A 119 -10.96 2.74 4.30
CA SER A 119 -11.93 2.17 3.34
C SER A 119 -11.30 1.51 2.12
N GLY A 120 -10.01 1.71 1.89
CA GLY A 120 -9.35 1.28 0.65
C GLY A 120 -9.93 1.92 -0.61
N LYS A 121 -10.60 3.06 -0.49
CA LYS A 121 -11.13 3.80 -1.64
C LYS A 121 -10.05 4.70 -2.21
N LEU A 122 -9.80 4.55 -3.50
CA LEU A 122 -8.84 5.36 -4.24
C LEU A 122 -9.59 6.41 -5.07
N TYR A 123 -9.21 7.66 -4.90
CA TYR A 123 -9.75 8.80 -5.59
C TYR A 123 -8.70 9.47 -6.48
N ALA A 124 -9.15 10.18 -7.50
CA ALA A 124 -8.31 11.04 -8.34
C ALA A 124 -8.94 12.43 -8.50
N ALA A 125 -8.11 13.47 -8.49
CA ALA A 125 -8.51 14.86 -8.70
C ALA A 125 -7.53 15.57 -9.64
N LYS A 126 -8.04 16.33 -10.61
CA LYS A 126 -7.23 17.22 -11.44
C LYS A 126 -7.24 18.62 -10.85
N GLY A 127 -6.08 19.10 -10.37
CA GLY A 127 -5.96 20.39 -9.71
C GLY A 127 -6.87 20.52 -8.48
N PRO A 128 -7.48 21.69 -8.20
CA PRO A 128 -8.37 21.91 -7.05
C PRO A 128 -9.78 21.29 -7.23
N GLY A 129 -9.97 20.44 -8.24
CA GLY A 129 -11.25 19.78 -8.49
C GLY A 129 -11.64 18.81 -7.36
N LYS A 130 -12.94 18.49 -7.27
CA LYS A 130 -13.44 17.50 -6.32
C LYS A 130 -12.88 16.11 -6.65
N PRO A 131 -12.29 15.38 -5.69
CA PRO A 131 -11.84 14.01 -5.90
C PRO A 131 -12.97 13.08 -6.35
N GLN A 132 -12.70 12.27 -7.37
CA GLN A 132 -13.62 11.26 -7.90
C GLN A 132 -13.13 9.87 -7.55
N LEU A 133 -14.03 8.99 -7.11
CA LEU A 133 -13.71 7.60 -6.82
C LEU A 133 -13.34 6.89 -8.12
N ILE A 134 -12.14 6.32 -8.20
CA ILE A 134 -11.66 5.58 -9.37
C ILE A 134 -11.47 4.08 -9.12
N ALA A 135 -11.27 3.67 -7.87
CA ALA A 135 -11.17 2.25 -7.51
C ALA A 135 -11.54 1.97 -6.05
N LYS A 136 -11.87 0.70 -5.78
CA LYS A 136 -11.96 0.12 -4.44
C LYS A 136 -10.93 -1.00 -4.37
N LEU A 137 -9.97 -0.88 -3.46
CA LEU A 137 -8.88 -1.84 -3.29
C LEU A 137 -9.34 -3.12 -2.60
N GLY A 138 -10.49 -3.08 -1.91
CA GLY A 138 -11.11 -4.25 -1.28
C GLY A 138 -10.74 -4.47 0.19
N SER A 139 -9.85 -3.64 0.74
CA SER A 139 -9.31 -3.76 2.09
C SER A 139 -8.88 -2.40 2.64
N LYS A 140 -8.82 -2.28 3.97
CA LYS A 140 -8.17 -1.14 4.62
C LYS A 140 -6.65 -1.22 4.47
N LEU A 141 -6.00 -0.07 4.59
CA LEU A 141 -4.55 0.07 4.59
C LEU A 141 -4.07 0.51 5.97
N TYR A 142 -2.93 -0.02 6.41
CA TYR A 142 -2.55 0.01 7.82
C TYR A 142 -1.45 1.01 8.12
N GLU A 143 -0.29 0.92 7.47
CA GLU A 143 0.92 1.59 7.94
C GLU A 143 1.66 2.26 6.78
N MET A 144 2.65 1.56 6.19
CA MET A 144 3.55 2.10 5.18
C MET A 144 2.95 1.96 3.80
N VAL A 145 2.24 3.00 3.37
CA VAL A 145 1.61 3.04 2.04
C VAL A 145 2.47 3.83 1.06
N GLU A 146 2.87 3.20 -0.04
CA GLU A 146 3.63 3.84 -1.12
C GLU A 146 2.87 3.76 -2.45
N PHE A 147 2.99 4.81 -3.25
CA PHE A 147 2.49 4.85 -4.63
C PHE A 147 3.66 4.75 -5.61
N LYS A 148 3.58 3.81 -6.54
CA LYS A 148 4.51 3.70 -7.66
C LYS A 148 3.77 3.78 -8.98
N PHE A 149 4.05 4.82 -9.76
CA PHE A 149 3.48 5.02 -11.08
C PHE A 149 4.49 4.68 -12.16
N GLN A 150 4.02 4.05 -13.24
CA GLN A 150 4.77 3.86 -14.47
C GLN A 150 3.83 4.11 -15.65
N LYS A 151 4.17 5.09 -16.49
CA LYS A 151 3.50 5.30 -17.77
C LYS A 151 4.13 4.39 -18.82
N THR A 152 3.30 3.70 -19.58
CA THR A 152 3.75 2.77 -20.60
C THR A 152 3.87 3.50 -21.96
N PRO A 153 4.65 2.94 -22.91
CA PRO A 153 4.77 3.52 -24.26
C PRO A 153 3.43 3.71 -24.99
N GLY A 154 2.48 2.77 -24.81
CA GLY A 154 1.12 2.84 -25.34
C GLY A 154 0.19 3.79 -24.59
N GLY A 155 0.67 4.47 -23.54
CA GLY A 155 -0.05 5.52 -22.82
C GLY A 155 -0.97 5.02 -21.69
N LEU A 156 -0.89 3.75 -21.31
CA LEU A 156 -1.49 3.26 -20.07
C LEU A 156 -0.67 3.72 -18.87
N ILE A 157 -1.30 3.76 -17.69
CA ILE A 157 -0.62 3.99 -16.43
C ILE A 157 -0.74 2.71 -15.61
N HIS A 158 0.40 2.14 -15.24
CA HIS A 158 0.52 1.08 -14.24
C HIS A 158 0.77 1.73 -12.88
N LEU A 159 -0.21 1.63 -11.99
CA LEU A 159 -0.12 2.11 -10.62
C LEU A 159 -0.04 0.91 -9.68
N THR A 160 1.00 0.86 -8.85
CA THR A 160 1.08 -0.04 -7.70
C THR A 160 0.96 0.78 -6.42
N LEU A 161 0.01 0.40 -5.56
CA LEU A 161 0.02 0.78 -4.14
C LEU A 161 0.56 -0.40 -3.34
N SER A 162 1.53 -0.17 -2.48
CA SER A 162 1.94 -1.14 -1.45
C SER A 162 1.43 -0.69 -0.09
N ASP A 163 1.15 -1.64 0.80
CA ASP A 163 0.90 -1.43 2.22
C ASP A 163 1.71 -2.48 2.99
N ILE A 164 2.74 -2.01 3.70
CA ILE A 164 3.61 -2.84 4.53
C ILE A 164 3.27 -2.55 5.99
N TYR A 165 2.92 -3.60 6.74
CA TYR A 165 2.34 -3.41 8.06
C TYR A 165 2.54 -4.56 9.04
N GLY A 166 2.34 -4.20 10.31
CA GLY A 166 2.30 -5.10 11.46
C GLY A 166 3.69 -5.49 11.89
N GLU A 167 4.05 -5.19 13.14
CA GLU A 167 5.40 -5.36 13.65
C GLU A 167 5.93 -6.81 13.47
N PRO A 168 7.13 -7.02 12.89
CA PRO A 168 8.15 -6.02 12.50
C PRO A 168 8.11 -5.62 11.00
N HIS A 169 6.93 -5.40 10.44
CA HIS A 169 6.62 -5.08 9.03
C HIS A 169 6.71 -6.30 8.08
N ILE A 170 6.05 -7.39 8.47
CA ILE A 170 6.09 -8.68 7.75
C ILE A 170 4.88 -8.92 6.83
N ASN A 171 3.81 -8.13 6.94
CA ASN A 171 2.65 -8.26 6.05
C ASN A 171 2.75 -7.24 4.92
N ASN A 172 2.48 -7.71 3.71
CA ASN A 172 2.75 -6.98 2.49
C ASN A 172 1.54 -7.08 1.56
N ALA A 173 0.82 -5.99 1.29
CA ALA A 173 -0.31 -5.99 0.36
C ALA A 173 -0.05 -5.08 -0.86
N TRP A 174 -0.07 -5.65 -2.05
CA TRP A 174 0.18 -4.97 -3.32
C TRP A 174 -1.14 -4.85 -4.05
N TYR A 175 -1.50 -3.64 -4.47
CA TYR A 175 -2.66 -3.36 -5.30
C TYR A 175 -2.19 -2.74 -6.61
N THR A 176 -2.38 -3.47 -7.70
CA THR A 176 -1.96 -3.03 -9.03
C THR A 176 -3.17 -2.64 -9.85
N LEU A 177 -3.14 -1.44 -10.43
CA LEU A 177 -4.18 -0.88 -11.28
C LEU A 177 -3.61 -0.52 -12.64
N VAL A 178 -4.36 -0.84 -13.71
CA VAL A 178 -4.10 -0.34 -15.06
C VAL A 178 -5.12 0.73 -15.37
N ILE A 179 -4.65 1.94 -15.64
CA ILE A 179 -5.46 3.13 -15.87
C ILE A 179 -5.31 3.56 -17.33
N LYS A 180 -6.43 3.83 -17.99
CA LYS A 180 -6.50 4.36 -19.35
C LYS A 180 -7.39 5.59 -19.35
N ASN A 181 -6.85 6.74 -19.78
CA ASN A 181 -7.59 8.00 -19.84
C ASN A 181 -8.32 8.36 -18.53
N GLY A 182 -7.65 8.14 -17.38
CA GLY A 182 -8.22 8.40 -16.04
C GLY A 182 -9.19 7.34 -15.52
N VAL A 183 -9.52 6.31 -16.31
CA VAL A 183 -10.39 5.20 -15.89
C VAL A 183 -9.55 3.98 -15.54
N VAL A 184 -9.79 3.41 -14.34
CA VAL A 184 -9.24 2.10 -13.97
C VAL A 184 -9.93 1.04 -14.81
N ILE A 185 -9.18 0.39 -15.70
CA ILE A 185 -9.71 -0.63 -16.61
C ILE A 185 -9.40 -2.06 -16.13
N ARG A 186 -8.38 -2.24 -15.29
CA ARG A 186 -8.03 -3.51 -14.66
C ARG A 186 -7.45 -3.26 -13.28
N GLN A 187 -7.65 -4.23 -12.39
CA GLN A 187 -6.95 -4.28 -11.11
C GLN A 187 -6.70 -5.71 -10.67
N ALA A 188 -5.71 -5.89 -9.81
CA ALA A 188 -5.40 -7.11 -9.08
C ALA A 188 -4.74 -6.75 -7.75
N SER A 189 -4.83 -7.67 -6.79
CA SER A 189 -4.18 -7.50 -5.49
C SER A 189 -3.54 -8.80 -5.06
N VAL A 190 -2.36 -8.72 -4.44
CA VAL A 190 -1.66 -9.88 -3.89
C VAL A 190 -1.13 -9.56 -2.50
N GLY A 191 -1.25 -10.52 -1.60
CA GLY A 191 -0.68 -10.47 -0.25
C GLY A 191 0.56 -11.35 -0.17
N TYR A 192 1.62 -10.84 0.45
CA TYR A 192 2.83 -11.59 0.77
C TYR A 192 3.11 -11.53 2.27
N TYR A 193 3.68 -12.59 2.80
CA TYR A 193 4.06 -12.71 4.20
C TYR A 193 5.57 -12.96 4.31
N LYS A 194 6.26 -12.14 5.12
CA LYS A 194 7.71 -12.08 5.37
C LYS A 194 8.56 -11.80 4.14
N ARG A 195 8.51 -12.65 3.11
CA ARG A 195 9.18 -12.45 1.83
C ARG A 195 8.30 -11.56 0.96
N PHE A 196 8.86 -10.52 0.34
CA PHE A 196 8.14 -9.68 -0.62
C PHE A 196 9.11 -9.11 -1.64
N GLY A 197 8.54 -8.59 -2.72
CA GLY A 197 9.28 -8.07 -3.86
C GLY A 197 8.33 -7.43 -4.86
N ASN A 198 8.88 -6.68 -5.79
CA ASN A 198 8.10 -6.11 -6.87
C ASN A 198 7.96 -7.13 -7.98
N ASN A 199 6.72 -7.35 -8.43
CA ASN A 199 6.48 -8.05 -9.68
C ASN A 199 7.02 -7.22 -10.86
N VAL A 200 7.50 -7.90 -11.91
CA VAL A 200 7.81 -7.25 -13.18
C VAL A 200 6.57 -6.50 -13.67
N VAL A 201 6.75 -5.28 -14.16
CA VAL A 201 5.66 -4.40 -14.59
C VAL A 201 5.21 -4.73 -16.02
N MET A 202 6.16 -5.03 -16.91
CA MET A 202 5.89 -5.27 -18.32
C MET A 202 7.01 -6.05 -18.99
N TYR A 203 6.70 -6.72 -20.10
CA TYR A 203 7.65 -7.23 -21.07
C TYR A 203 7.11 -6.98 -22.48
N GLY A 204 7.98 -6.60 -23.42
CA GLY A 204 7.56 -6.20 -24.76
C GLY A 204 6.43 -5.15 -24.72
N ASN A 205 5.31 -5.45 -25.39
CA ASN A 205 4.10 -4.61 -25.42
C ASN A 205 3.01 -5.07 -24.43
N ASN A 206 3.37 -5.84 -23.39
CA ASN A 206 2.42 -6.42 -22.45
C ASN A 206 2.74 -5.97 -21.02
N LEU A 207 1.76 -5.40 -20.34
CA LEU A 207 1.81 -5.21 -18.89
C LEU A 207 1.52 -6.54 -18.19
N VAL A 208 2.16 -6.74 -17.05
CA VAL A 208 1.97 -7.90 -16.18
C VAL A 208 1.04 -7.50 -15.04
N LEU A 209 -0.07 -8.20 -14.90
CA LEU A 209 -1.04 -7.98 -13.82
C LEU A 209 -1.32 -9.31 -13.11
N THR A 210 -0.90 -9.44 -11.85
CA THR A 210 -1.05 -10.67 -11.07
C THR A 210 -1.78 -10.41 -9.73
N ASP A 211 -2.59 -11.38 -9.31
CA ASP A 211 -3.13 -11.47 -7.95
C ASP A 211 -2.36 -12.47 -7.06
N GLY A 212 -1.21 -12.95 -7.55
CA GLY A 212 -0.38 -13.96 -6.91
C GLY A 212 -0.69 -15.38 -7.38
N LYS A 213 -1.90 -15.67 -7.84
CA LYS A 213 -2.26 -17.00 -8.34
C LYS A 213 -2.50 -17.01 -9.84
N ILE A 214 -3.06 -15.93 -10.37
CA ILE A 214 -3.34 -15.74 -11.78
C ILE A 214 -2.55 -14.54 -12.29
N LEU A 215 -1.78 -14.75 -13.35
CA LEU A 215 -1.12 -13.69 -14.11
C LEU A 215 -1.90 -13.41 -15.39
N ARG A 216 -2.15 -12.13 -15.67
CA ARG A 216 -2.77 -11.65 -16.91
C ARG A 216 -1.78 -10.77 -17.65
N LEU A 217 -1.60 -11.05 -18.94
CA LEU A 217 -0.87 -10.17 -19.84
C LEU A 217 -1.83 -9.21 -20.49
N ILE A 218 -1.59 -7.92 -20.27
CA ILE A 218 -2.46 -6.85 -20.72
C ILE A 218 -1.76 -6.12 -21.85
N GLU A 219 -2.37 -6.11 -23.03
CA GLU A 219 -1.86 -5.37 -24.18
C GLU A 219 -1.77 -3.88 -23.86
N ASP A 220 -0.59 -3.31 -24.07
CA ASP A 220 -0.36 -1.88 -23.89
C ASP A 220 -1.16 -1.07 -24.93
N GLY A 221 -1.59 0.13 -24.51
CA GLY A 221 -2.47 1.02 -25.26
C GLY A 221 -3.93 0.59 -25.30
N THR A 222 -4.24 -0.69 -25.46
CA THR A 222 -5.65 -1.16 -25.53
C THR A 222 -6.23 -1.53 -24.18
N GLY A 223 -5.45 -2.20 -23.32
CA GLY A 223 -5.91 -2.77 -22.06
C GLY A 223 -6.59 -4.14 -22.18
N LYS A 224 -6.51 -4.77 -23.36
CA LYS A 224 -7.08 -6.12 -23.59
C LYS A 224 -6.23 -7.17 -22.92
N VAL A 225 -6.87 -8.18 -22.33
CA VAL A 225 -6.15 -9.37 -21.82
C VAL A 225 -5.77 -10.20 -23.03
N LYS A 226 -4.47 -10.40 -23.27
CA LYS A 226 -3.96 -11.27 -24.35
C LYS A 226 -3.85 -12.72 -23.88
N GLU A 227 -3.47 -12.90 -22.62
CA GLU A 227 -3.16 -14.21 -22.06
C GLU A 227 -3.46 -14.21 -20.57
N THR A 228 -3.81 -15.39 -20.06
CA THR A 228 -4.02 -15.66 -18.63
C THR A 228 -3.29 -16.94 -18.28
N LEU A 229 -2.43 -16.87 -17.27
CA LEU A 229 -1.59 -17.95 -16.78
C LEU A 229 -1.98 -18.28 -15.34
N ASP A 230 -2.12 -19.56 -15.05
CA ASP A 230 -2.34 -20.07 -13.70
C ASP A 230 -0.98 -20.36 -13.04
N LEU A 231 -0.53 -19.44 -12.19
CA LEU A 231 0.76 -19.51 -11.52
C LEU A 231 0.80 -20.63 -10.49
N ALA A 232 -0.32 -20.92 -9.81
CA ALA A 232 -0.41 -22.03 -8.86
C ALA A 232 -0.26 -23.38 -9.57
N LYS A 233 -0.90 -23.54 -10.73
CA LYS A 233 -0.73 -24.72 -11.57
C LYS A 233 0.68 -24.85 -12.13
N LEU A 234 1.27 -23.77 -12.64
CA LEU A 234 2.63 -23.78 -13.21
C LEU A 234 3.69 -24.01 -12.13
N GLY A 235 3.56 -23.35 -10.98
CA GLY A 235 4.46 -23.50 -9.84
C GLY A 235 4.27 -24.84 -9.12
N GLY A 236 3.07 -25.42 -9.17
CA GLY A 236 2.72 -26.71 -8.61
C GLY A 236 2.41 -26.71 -7.12
N GLU A 237 2.13 -25.54 -6.53
CA GLU A 237 1.79 -25.39 -5.11
C GLU A 237 0.68 -24.34 -4.96
N ASP A 238 -0.17 -24.49 -3.93
CA ASP A 238 -1.20 -23.51 -3.61
C ASP A 238 -0.60 -22.38 -2.76
N ASP A 239 0.07 -21.44 -3.42
CA ASP A 239 0.70 -20.27 -2.80
C ASP A 239 0.49 -19.01 -3.68
N ASN A 240 0.82 -17.84 -3.13
CA ASN A 240 0.97 -16.63 -3.93
C ASN A 240 2.38 -16.59 -4.51
N TYR A 241 2.48 -16.23 -5.79
CA TYR A 241 3.72 -16.20 -6.53
C TYR A 241 4.13 -14.77 -6.87
N LEU A 242 5.40 -14.46 -6.59
CA LEU A 242 6.08 -13.34 -7.21
C LEU A 242 6.42 -13.68 -8.66
N VAL A 243 6.33 -12.67 -9.53
CA VAL A 243 6.71 -12.75 -10.94
C VAL A 243 7.96 -11.91 -11.13
N GLU A 244 9.12 -12.56 -11.19
CA GLU A 244 10.44 -11.90 -11.15
C GLU A 244 11.05 -11.67 -12.53
N GLY A 245 10.50 -12.31 -13.56
CA GLY A 245 10.97 -12.22 -14.95
C GLY A 245 9.96 -12.86 -15.88
N ILE A 246 9.80 -12.32 -17.08
CA ILE A 246 8.95 -12.91 -18.11
C ILE A 246 9.37 -12.39 -19.48
N ASP A 247 9.29 -13.28 -20.47
CA ASP A 247 9.42 -13.00 -21.89
C ASP A 247 8.59 -14.04 -22.66
N ASP A 248 8.58 -14.03 -24.00
CA ASP A 248 7.72 -14.92 -24.79
C ASP A 248 7.96 -16.42 -24.55
N ASP A 249 9.18 -16.82 -24.19
CA ASP A 249 9.59 -18.21 -24.01
C ASP A 249 9.82 -18.64 -22.55
N PHE A 250 9.90 -17.70 -21.60
CA PHE A 250 10.11 -18.02 -20.20
C PHE A 250 9.28 -17.19 -19.22
N LEU A 251 9.06 -17.76 -18.03
CA LEU A 251 8.48 -17.08 -16.88
C LEU A 251 9.28 -17.49 -15.64
N LEU A 252 9.69 -16.49 -14.84
CA LEU A 252 10.32 -16.70 -13.55
C LEU A 252 9.31 -16.41 -12.44
N ILE A 253 8.97 -17.43 -11.66
CA ILE A 253 8.05 -17.30 -10.53
C ILE A 253 8.66 -17.84 -9.24
N ARG A 254 8.28 -17.21 -8.13
CA ARG A 254 8.71 -17.64 -6.79
C ARG A 254 7.51 -17.73 -5.84
N PRO A 255 7.22 -18.90 -5.25
CA PRO A 255 6.19 -19.05 -4.24
C PRO A 255 6.62 -18.28 -2.99
N ASN A 256 5.67 -17.60 -2.36
CA ASN A 256 5.95 -16.71 -1.25
C ASN A 256 6.53 -17.43 -0.03
N GLN A 257 5.96 -18.59 0.34
CA GLN A 257 6.34 -19.32 1.54
C GLN A 257 7.67 -20.06 1.38
N LYS A 258 7.84 -20.80 0.28
CA LYS A 258 9.08 -21.57 0.06
C LYS A 258 10.21 -20.75 -0.49
N GLY A 259 9.92 -19.67 -1.21
CA GLY A 259 10.94 -18.77 -1.71
C GLY A 259 11.92 -19.37 -2.72
N LEU A 260 11.60 -20.49 -3.37
CA LEU A 260 12.47 -21.15 -4.36
C LEU A 260 12.14 -20.67 -5.79
N LEU A 261 13.08 -20.00 -6.44
CA LEU A 261 12.90 -19.45 -7.78
C LEU A 261 12.78 -20.56 -8.81
N MET A 262 11.72 -20.48 -9.61
CA MET A 262 11.46 -21.44 -10.69
C MET A 262 11.53 -20.75 -12.03
N PHE A 263 12.20 -21.42 -12.95
CA PHE A 263 12.07 -21.19 -14.38
C PHE A 263 10.92 -22.03 -14.92
N ILE A 264 10.01 -21.38 -15.64
CA ILE A 264 8.91 -22.00 -16.37
C ILE A 264 9.16 -21.77 -17.85
N ASP A 265 9.31 -22.87 -18.58
CA ASP A 265 9.32 -22.87 -20.03
C ASP A 265 7.90 -22.64 -20.54
N ARG A 266 7.65 -21.52 -21.21
CA ARG A 266 6.30 -21.15 -21.62
C ARG A 266 5.78 -21.94 -22.82
N LYS A 267 6.67 -22.57 -23.60
CA LYS A 267 6.27 -23.39 -24.75
C LYS A 267 5.78 -24.76 -24.32
N THR A 268 6.46 -25.36 -23.34
CA THR A 268 6.21 -26.73 -22.89
C THR A 268 5.45 -26.81 -21.57
N GLY A 269 5.45 -25.74 -20.77
CA GLY A 269 5.01 -25.77 -19.38
C GLY A 269 6.01 -26.46 -18.43
N GLY A 270 7.21 -26.79 -18.92
CA GLY A 270 8.28 -27.40 -18.15
C GLY A 270 8.75 -26.49 -17.01
N LYS A 271 9.08 -27.09 -15.86
CA LYS A 271 9.45 -26.37 -14.64
C LYS A 271 10.82 -26.81 -14.15
N THR A 272 11.68 -25.84 -13.86
CA THR A 272 13.03 -26.07 -13.32
C THR A 272 13.23 -25.25 -12.05
N LEU A 273 13.66 -25.90 -10.97
CA LEU A 273 14.09 -25.23 -9.74
C LEU A 273 15.51 -24.72 -9.93
N LEU A 274 15.68 -23.40 -10.05
CA LEU A 274 16.96 -22.82 -10.48
C LEU A 274 18.09 -23.06 -9.47
N TYR A 275 17.78 -23.14 -8.17
CA TYR A 275 18.78 -23.38 -7.15
C TYR A 275 19.49 -24.75 -7.33
N LYS A 276 18.81 -25.76 -7.87
CA LYS A 276 19.39 -27.08 -8.13
C LYS A 276 20.38 -27.09 -9.29
N GLU A 277 20.15 -26.22 -10.27
CA GLU A 277 20.97 -26.10 -11.48
C GLU A 277 22.17 -25.17 -11.27
N LEU A 278 22.01 -24.14 -10.44
CA LEU A 278 22.97 -23.05 -10.34
C LEU A 278 23.84 -23.13 -9.09
N LEU A 279 23.31 -23.60 -7.96
CA LEU A 279 23.97 -23.48 -6.67
C LEU A 279 24.76 -24.74 -6.30
N ASN A 280 25.83 -24.57 -5.51
CA ASN A 280 26.57 -25.69 -4.95
C ASN A 280 25.79 -26.37 -3.80
N GLN A 281 26.28 -27.52 -3.31
CA GLN A 281 25.57 -28.31 -2.29
C GLN A 281 25.28 -27.55 -0.99
N GLU A 282 26.21 -26.73 -0.51
CA GLU A 282 26.03 -25.92 0.71
C GLU A 282 24.94 -24.86 0.50
N GLN A 283 24.97 -24.16 -0.63
CA GLN A 283 23.98 -23.16 -1.01
C GLN A 283 22.59 -23.77 -1.23
N GLN A 284 22.52 -24.98 -1.80
CA GLN A 284 21.26 -25.72 -1.92
C GLN A 284 20.70 -26.11 -0.54
N GLN A 285 21.55 -26.62 0.35
CA GLN A 285 21.14 -26.94 1.71
C GLN A 285 20.64 -25.69 2.44
N TYR A 286 21.32 -24.55 2.30
CA TYR A 286 20.85 -23.27 2.84
C TYR A 286 19.46 -22.90 2.31
N ALA A 287 19.25 -22.94 0.99
CA ALA A 287 17.96 -22.60 0.38
C ALA A 287 16.79 -23.49 0.84
N GLU A 288 17.07 -24.74 1.24
CA GLU A 288 16.07 -25.70 1.70
C GLU A 288 15.80 -25.64 3.21
N THR A 289 16.72 -25.08 4.00
CA THR A 289 16.68 -25.20 5.47
C THR A 289 16.65 -23.88 6.22
N ASN A 290 17.02 -22.76 5.58
CA ASN A 290 17.02 -21.46 6.22
C ASN A 290 15.61 -21.04 6.68
N ASP A 291 15.45 -20.55 7.89
CA ASP A 291 14.17 -20.07 8.41
C ASP A 291 14.22 -18.60 8.88
N VAL A 292 15.43 -18.02 8.92
CA VAL A 292 15.70 -16.64 9.27
C VAL A 292 16.44 -15.92 8.12
N PRO A 293 15.90 -14.80 7.59
CA PRO A 293 14.60 -14.21 7.92
C PRO A 293 13.40 -14.98 7.34
N TYR A 294 13.60 -15.85 6.34
CA TYR A 294 12.58 -16.69 5.70
C TYR A 294 13.20 -17.78 4.80
N TYR A 295 12.45 -18.84 4.53
CA TYR A 295 12.84 -19.95 3.64
C TYR A 295 13.07 -19.50 2.20
N GLY A 296 14.04 -20.15 1.55
CA GLY A 296 14.22 -20.17 0.11
C GLY A 296 15.59 -19.71 -0.35
N ASP A 297 15.80 -19.73 -1.66
CA ASP A 297 17.04 -19.25 -2.26
C ASP A 297 17.12 -17.71 -2.28
N GLU A 298 18.34 -17.23 -2.50
CA GLU A 298 18.65 -15.81 -2.67
C GLU A 298 18.99 -15.44 -4.13
N LEU A 299 18.62 -16.28 -5.11
CA LEU A 299 18.85 -15.99 -6.52
C LEU A 299 18.03 -14.77 -6.92
N LYS A 300 18.66 -13.81 -7.60
CA LYS A 300 18.03 -12.62 -8.16
C LYS A 300 18.30 -12.55 -9.64
N PHE A 301 17.22 -12.52 -10.43
CA PHE A 301 17.31 -12.32 -11.87
C PHE A 301 17.91 -10.94 -12.18
N ILE A 302 18.82 -10.90 -13.16
CA ILE A 302 19.51 -9.67 -13.58
C ILE A 302 19.02 -9.27 -14.97
N LYS A 303 19.23 -10.16 -15.94
CA LYS A 303 18.92 -9.91 -17.35
C LYS A 303 18.95 -11.21 -18.16
N ARG A 304 18.45 -11.11 -19.38
CA ARG A 304 18.60 -12.11 -20.43
C ARG A 304 19.66 -11.65 -21.44
N GLU A 305 20.50 -12.57 -21.89
CA GLU A 305 21.42 -12.40 -23.01
C GLU A 305 21.28 -13.60 -23.97
N GLY A 306 20.59 -13.40 -25.10
CA GLY A 306 20.25 -14.50 -26.01
C GLY A 306 19.42 -15.57 -25.30
N ASN A 307 19.91 -16.81 -25.27
CA ASN A 307 19.25 -17.92 -24.57
C ASN A 307 19.75 -18.13 -23.13
N THR A 308 20.50 -17.18 -22.57
CA THR A 308 21.05 -17.26 -21.22
C THR A 308 20.34 -16.28 -20.30
N LEU A 309 19.89 -16.76 -19.15
CA LEU A 309 19.39 -15.93 -18.05
C LEU A 309 20.48 -15.79 -16.99
N GLN A 310 20.78 -14.55 -16.60
CA GLN A 310 21.78 -14.22 -15.60
C GLN A 310 21.15 -13.95 -14.25
N PHE A 311 21.77 -14.52 -13.21
CA PHE A 311 21.36 -14.39 -11.82
C PHE A 311 22.56 -14.00 -10.96
N LYS A 312 22.29 -13.38 -9.81
CA LYS A 312 23.25 -13.27 -8.70
C LYS A 312 22.66 -13.86 -7.43
N LEU A 313 23.52 -14.22 -6.49
CA LEU A 313 23.10 -14.68 -5.17
C LEU A 313 23.19 -13.52 -4.15
N GLY A 314 22.07 -13.13 -3.55
CA GLY A 314 22.07 -12.19 -2.44
C GLY A 314 22.74 -10.83 -2.74
N ARG A 315 23.81 -10.54 -1.99
CA ARG A 315 24.70 -9.37 -2.16
C ARG A 315 26.07 -9.73 -2.76
N GLU A 316 26.26 -10.99 -3.15
CA GLU A 316 27.51 -11.44 -3.75
C GLU A 316 27.64 -10.95 -5.18
N ASP A 317 28.88 -10.75 -5.62
CA ASP A 317 29.21 -10.38 -7.00
C ASP A 317 29.24 -11.60 -7.95
N GLN A 318 29.00 -12.80 -7.43
CA GLN A 318 28.98 -14.02 -8.25
C GLN A 318 27.77 -14.03 -9.19
N ILE A 319 28.06 -14.22 -10.48
CA ILE A 319 27.05 -14.35 -11.53
C ILE A 319 26.87 -15.82 -11.91
N TYR A 320 25.62 -16.24 -11.95
CA TYR A 320 25.17 -17.55 -12.38
C TYR A 320 24.46 -17.45 -13.71
N ASN A 321 24.72 -18.38 -14.61
CA ASN A 321 24.15 -18.42 -15.95
C ASN A 321 23.30 -19.67 -16.11
N TYR A 322 22.01 -19.49 -16.39
CA TYR A 322 21.10 -20.58 -16.77
C TYR A 322 20.87 -20.53 -18.28
N ARG A 323 21.26 -21.58 -19.00
CA ARG A 323 21.01 -21.69 -20.45
C ARG A 323 19.68 -22.36 -20.70
N MET A 324 18.77 -21.67 -21.39
CA MET A 324 17.47 -22.18 -21.79
C MET A 324 17.62 -23.18 -22.94
N ASN A 325 16.69 -24.14 -23.02
CA ASN A 325 16.65 -25.10 -24.12
C ASN A 325 16.37 -24.39 -25.46
N GLU A 326 17.05 -24.84 -26.51
CA GLU A 326 16.75 -24.45 -27.90
C GLU A 326 15.65 -25.37 -28.44
N TYR A 327 14.66 -24.79 -29.11
CA TYR A 327 13.54 -25.51 -29.74
C TYR A 327 13.48 -25.21 -31.23
#